data_AF-A0A536TLW7-F1
#
_entry.id   AF-A0A536TLW7-F1
#
_cell.length_a   1.000
_cell.length_b   1.000
_cell.length_c   1.000
_cell.angle_alpha   90.00
_cell.angle_beta   90.00
_cell.angle_gamma   90.00
#
_symmetry.space_group_name_H-M   'P 1'
#
loop_
_entity.id
_entity.type
_entity.pdbx_description
1 polymer ?
#
loop_
_entity_poly.entity_id
_entity_poly.type
_entity_poly.pdbx_seq_one_letter_code
_entity_poly.pdbx_strand_id
1 'polypeptide(L)' 'RNCSPCHGARMLDPQGASDLRKFPRGERERFINSVTRGKNQMPPWGDLLKPEDVEALWAYVVAGEKS' A
#
# COMPACT_ATOMS: atom_id res chain seq x y z
N ARG A 1 8.23 6.97 -3.33
CA ARG A 1 7.98 7.80 -4.53
C ARG A 1 6.83 7.28 -5.39
N ASN A 2 6.63 5.97 -5.50
CA ASN A 2 5.55 5.39 -6.32
C ASN A 2 4.16 5.46 -5.65
N CYS A 3 4.11 5.32 -4.31
CA CYS A 3 2.85 5.24 -3.56
C CYS A 3 2.39 6.60 -3.01
N SER A 4 3.34 7.43 -2.58
CA SER A 4 3.09 8.70 -1.90
C SER A 4 2.35 9.77 -2.72
N PRO A 5 2.41 9.82 -4.06
CA PRO A 5 1.60 10.77 -4.83
C PRO A 5 0.08 10.59 -4.63
N CYS A 6 -0.37 9.35 -4.33
CA CYS A 6 -1.79 9.04 -4.14
C CYS A 6 -2.14 8.82 -2.67
N HIS A 7 -1.33 8.03 -1.97
CA HIS A 7 -1.56 7.68 -0.56
C HIS A 7 -0.92 8.67 0.43
N GLY A 8 -0.25 9.70 -0.09
CA GLY A 8 0.40 10.73 0.69
C GLY A 8 1.74 10.32 1.31
N ALA A 9 2.50 11.30 1.80
CA ALA A 9 3.80 11.05 2.41
C ALA A 9 3.61 10.35 3.76
N ARG A 10 4.35 9.25 4.00
CA ARG A 10 4.19 8.41 5.20
C ARG A 10 2.75 7.91 5.45
N MET A 11 1.94 7.79 4.38
CA MET A 11 0.51 7.43 4.43
C MET A 11 -0.43 8.51 5.03
N LEU A 12 0.05 9.75 5.17
CA LEU A 12 -0.71 10.90 5.65
C LEU A 12 -1.32 11.67 4.49
N ASP A 13 -2.53 12.21 4.69
CA ASP A 13 -3.25 13.05 3.71
C ASP A 13 -3.39 12.39 2.32
N PRO A 14 -4.11 11.25 2.23
CA PRO A 14 -4.30 10.58 0.95
C PRO A 14 -5.15 11.45 0.01
N GLN A 15 -4.63 11.70 -1.19
CA GLN A 15 -5.24 12.55 -2.20
C GLN A 15 -6.29 11.78 -3.01
N GLY A 16 -7.40 11.41 -2.37
CA GLY A 16 -8.50 10.65 -2.98
C GLY A 16 -8.26 9.13 -3.08
N ALA A 17 -7.11 8.64 -2.65
CA ALA A 17 -6.83 7.21 -2.48
C ALA A 17 -7.29 6.70 -1.11
N SER A 18 -7.26 5.38 -0.92
CA SER A 18 -7.55 4.79 0.39
C SER A 18 -6.52 5.20 1.45
N ASP A 19 -7.00 5.57 2.65
CA ASP A 19 -6.15 5.81 3.82
C ASP A 19 -5.58 4.48 4.33
N LEU A 20 -4.30 4.25 4.06
CA LEU A 20 -3.63 2.99 4.38
C LEU A 20 -3.49 2.78 5.90
N ARG A 21 -3.52 3.84 6.72
CA ARG A 21 -3.47 3.73 8.19
C ARG A 21 -4.73 3.08 8.76
N LYS A 22 -5.83 3.11 7.99
CA LYS A 22 -7.12 2.50 8.31
C LYS A 22 -7.34 1.17 7.58
N PHE A 23 -6.34 0.66 6.87
CA PHE A 23 -6.48 -0.58 6.13
C PHE A 23 -6.72 -1.76 7.11
N PRO A 24 -7.74 -2.61 6.88
CA PRO A 24 -8.04 -3.75 7.74
C PRO A 24 -6.87 -4.74 7.83
N ARG A 25 -6.42 -5.03 9.06
CA ARG A 25 -5.27 -5.91 9.33
C ARG A 25 -5.52 -7.37 8.90
N GLY A 26 -6.79 -7.80 8.83
CA GLY A 26 -7.18 -9.14 8.38
C GLY A 26 -7.18 -9.32 6.86
N GLU A 27 -6.93 -8.25 6.09
CA GLU A 27 -7.09 -8.28 4.62
C GLU A 27 -5.75 -8.23 3.86
N ARG A 28 -4.75 -8.98 4.37
CA ARG A 28 -3.41 -9.06 3.77
C ARG A 28 -3.44 -9.46 2.30
N GLU A 29 -4.20 -10.49 1.95
CA GLU A 29 -4.30 -10.96 0.56
C GLU A 29 -4.90 -9.88 -0.36
N ARG A 30 -5.86 -9.09 0.13
CA ARG A 30 -6.42 -7.97 -0.61
C ARG A 30 -5.37 -6.89 -0.85
N PHE A 31 -4.53 -6.62 0.14
CA PHE A 31 -3.40 -5.69 0.01
C PHE A 31 -2.42 -6.17 -1.07
N ILE A 32 -1.94 -7.41 -0.95
CA ILE A 32 -0.98 -7.99 -1.88
C ILE A 32 -1.54 -7.95 -3.31
N ASN A 33 -2.78 -8.43 -3.52
CA ASN A 33 -3.42 -8.38 -4.83
C ASN A 33 -3.54 -6.95 -5.38
N SER A 34 -3.90 -5.97 -4.54
CA SER A 34 -4.02 -4.58 -5.00
C SER A 34 -2.67 -3.98 -5.41
N VAL A 35 -1.59 -4.33 -4.69
CA VAL A 35 -0.23 -3.89 -5.01
C VAL A 35 0.31 -4.57 -6.26
N THR A 36 0.16 -5.90 -6.36
CA THR A 36 0.77 -6.65 -7.47
C THR A 36 -0.02 -6.55 -8.77
N ARG A 37 -1.36 -6.55 -8.68
CA ARG A 37 -2.27 -6.58 -9.85
C ARG A 37 -2.94 -5.24 -10.13
N GLY A 38 -2.76 -4.24 -9.27
CA GLY A 38 -3.44 -2.96 -9.39
C GLY A 38 -4.91 -3.04 -8.96
N LYS A 39 -5.55 -1.88 -8.84
CA LYS A 39 -6.97 -1.75 -8.50
C LYS A 39 -7.51 -0.38 -8.92
N ASN A 40 -8.52 -0.33 -9.78
CA ASN A 40 -9.06 0.92 -10.32
C ASN A 40 -7.92 1.78 -10.90
N GLN A 41 -7.69 2.99 -10.35
CA GLN A 41 -6.61 3.89 -10.74
C GLN A 41 -5.25 3.58 -10.10
N MET A 42 -5.17 2.56 -9.24
CA MET A 42 -3.90 2.10 -8.67
C MET A 42 -3.20 1.19 -9.68
N PRO A 43 -2.01 1.56 -10.19
CA PRO A 43 -1.28 0.75 -11.16
C PRO A 43 -0.75 -0.56 -10.53
N PRO A 44 -0.57 -1.62 -11.34
CA PRO A 44 0.06 -2.86 -10.89
C PRO A 44 1.57 -2.65 -10.70
N TRP A 45 2.11 -3.23 -9.62
CA TRP A 45 3.55 -3.18 -9.29
C TRP A 45 4.22 -4.55 -9.23
N GLY A 46 3.49 -5.63 -9.57
CA GLY A 46 3.97 -7.01 -9.41
C GLY A 46 5.22 -7.34 -10.23
N ASP A 47 5.40 -6.69 -11.38
CA ASP A 47 6.60 -6.89 -12.23
C ASP A 47 7.80 -6.05 -11.76
N LEU A 48 7.58 -5.05 -10.89
CA LEU A 48 8.59 -4.11 -10.43
C LEU A 48 9.06 -4.40 -8.99
N LEU A 49 8.16 -4.92 -8.15
CA LEU A 49 8.44 -5.22 -6.74
C LEU A 49 8.71 -6.70 -6.56
N LYS A 50 9.73 -7.02 -5.76
CA LYS A 50 9.95 -8.40 -5.34
C LYS A 50 8.92 -8.81 -4.29
N PRO A 51 8.62 -10.11 -4.13
CA PRO A 51 7.72 -10.58 -3.08
C PRO A 51 8.08 -10.03 -1.69
N GLU A 52 9.37 -9.97 -1.37
CA GLU A 52 9.85 -9.47 -0.07
C GLU A 52 9.58 -7.97 0.11
N ASP A 53 9.63 -7.18 -0.96
CA ASP A 53 9.30 -5.75 -0.91
C ASP A 53 7.81 -5.55 -0.62
N VAL A 54 6.95 -6.38 -1.23
CA VAL A 54 5.50 -6.35 -0.98
C VAL A 54 5.18 -6.70 0.48
N GLU A 55 5.88 -7.69 1.04
CA GLU A 55 5.77 -8.04 2.46
C GLU A 55 6.26 -6.91 3.38
N ALA A 56 7.36 -6.24 3.05
CA ALA A 56 7.86 -5.10 3.80
C ALA A 56 6.85 -3.93 3.77
N LEU A 57 6.23 -3.68 2.62
CA LEU A 57 5.15 -2.69 2.49
C LEU A 57 3.93 -3.06 3.35
N TRP A 58 3.54 -4.33 3.36
CA TRP A 58 2.45 -4.81 4.23
C TRP A 58 2.78 -4.60 5.71
N ALA A 59 3.99 -4.98 6.13
CA ALA A 59 4.46 -4.79 7.50
C ALA A 59 4.44 -3.29 7.90
N TYR A 60 4.84 -2.41 6.99
CA TYR A 60 4.77 -0.96 7.19
C TYR A 60 3.34 -0.44 7.37
N VAL A 61 2.40 -0.89 6.53
CA VAL A 61 0.97 -0.52 6.62
C VAL A 61 0.35 -1.01 7.93
N VAL A 62 0.62 -2.26 8.33
CA VAL A 62 0.08 -2.85 9.57
C VAL A 62 0.73 -2.27 10.81
N ALA A 63 2.03 -1.98 10.81
CA ALA A 63 2.66 -1.30 11.93
C ALA A 63 1.98 0.04 12.21
N GLY A 64 1.44 0.68 11.15
CA GLY A 64 1.11 2.10 11.17
C GLY A 64 2.40 2.91 11.23
N GLU A 65 2.35 4.16 10.83
CA GLU A 65 3.46 5.06 11.11
C GLU A 65 3.59 5.20 12.63
N LYS A 66 4.53 4.46 13.24
CA LYS A 66 5.00 4.75 14.59
C LYS A 66 5.85 6.02 14.47
N SER A 67 5.22 7.16 14.65
CA SER A 67 5.88 8.41 14.98
C SER A 67 5.99 8.54 16.50
#